data_AF-A0A6U1Q905-F1
#
_entry.id   AF-A0A6U1Q905-F1
#
_cell.length_a   1.000
_cell.length_b   1.000
_cell.length_c   1.000
_cell.angle_alpha   90.00
_cell.angle_beta   90.00
_cell.angle_gamma   90.00
#
_symmetry.space_group_name_H-M   'P 1'
#
loop_
_entity.id
_entity.type
_entity.pdbx_description
1 polymer ?
#
loop_
_entity_poly.entity_id
_entity_poly.type
_entity_poly.pdbx_seq_one_letter_code
_entity_poly.pdbx_strand_id
1 'polypeptide(L)'
;ALAVGEKKVQLTHLPDDEINMSTLHTITMVVSLLIAVGMGLRIFQLLFQTQTVHAALVLVAVAALCDAGASLCELVHLRWYSINGYGWYLFDAMASHYEALCDSIVAIVLLSIAAGWTLPSDVVKVPSIQTSFVQSMLQGLRNPAGAMASLHKGGVLGLCIIFAHAILAQWGRTYDDEFDTYHDLEHPPGRVLMIFRIMLGILLLVGTAQTKASCPPSLQGFYNQLAIVGTLWFQSLPLVTWICGWAVPFYLRHPAVSTWGAVVQTTSLIMLAGLVTGHSSNAYHKVSRLQAKEPDLTDQLGSHTSNSSNGLATPKVWKMGKAKIRLD
;
A
#
# COMPACT_ATOMS: atom_id res chain seq x y z
N ALA A 1 27.19 38.42 30.30
CA ALA A 1 26.64 38.70 28.96
C ALA A 1 26.26 37.37 28.33
N LEU A 2 24.99 36.98 28.46
CA LEU A 2 24.44 35.79 27.80
C LEU A 2 24.05 36.21 26.38
N ALA A 3 24.75 35.68 25.38
CA ALA A 3 24.37 35.80 23.99
C ALA A 3 23.10 34.97 23.77
N VAL A 4 21.94 35.61 23.97
CA VAL A 4 20.67 35.12 23.46
C VAL A 4 20.78 35.21 21.94
N GLY A 5 21.00 34.06 21.29
CA GLY A 5 21.05 33.99 19.84
C GLY A 5 19.74 34.53 19.29
N GLU A 6 19.82 35.64 18.56
CA GLU A 6 18.71 36.16 17.76
C GLU A 6 18.28 35.05 16.80
N LYS A 7 17.14 34.40 17.08
CA LYS A 7 16.40 33.68 16.05
C LYS A 7 16.04 34.72 15.00
N LYS A 8 16.71 34.69 13.84
CA LYS A 8 16.28 35.41 12.65
C LYS A 8 14.81 35.05 12.42
N VAL A 9 13.91 36.00 12.68
CA VAL A 9 12.51 35.88 12.32
C VAL A 9 12.48 35.81 10.80
N GLN A 10 12.35 34.59 10.25
CA GLN A 10 12.13 34.42 8.82
C GLN A 10 10.68 34.85 8.55
N LEU A 11 10.51 35.98 7.87
CA LEU A 11 9.24 36.38 7.29
C LEU A 11 8.89 35.36 6.20
N THR A 12 8.11 34.34 6.57
CA THR A 12 7.56 33.34 5.67
C THR A 12 6.05 33.51 5.63
N HIS A 13 5.45 33.20 4.49
CA HIS A 13 4.00 33.11 4.38
C HIS A 13 3.44 31.77 4.90
N LEU A 14 4.31 30.80 5.25
CA LEU A 14 3.85 29.53 5.83
C LEU A 14 3.16 29.76 7.19
N PRO A 15 2.04 29.07 7.45
CA PRO A 15 1.46 29.02 8.78
C PRO A 15 2.36 28.23 9.75
N ASP A 16 2.21 28.50 11.05
CA ASP A 16 3.13 28.01 12.10
C ASP A 16 3.16 26.47 12.23
N ASP A 17 2.09 25.79 11.82
CA ASP A 17 1.93 24.33 11.79
C ASP A 17 2.69 23.66 10.62
N GLU A 18 2.92 24.38 9.52
CA GLU A 18 3.61 23.90 8.32
C GLU A 18 5.14 24.02 8.39
N ILE A 19 5.67 24.78 9.36
CA ILE A 19 7.11 25.10 9.45
C ILE A 19 7.99 23.84 9.47
N ASN A 20 7.54 22.76 10.11
CA ASN A 20 8.29 21.50 10.20
C ASN A 20 7.87 20.45 9.15
N MET A 21 6.79 20.67 8.39
CA MET A 21 6.29 19.70 7.42
C MET A 21 7.28 19.48 6.27
N SER A 22 8.00 20.52 5.86
CA SER A 22 9.07 20.38 4.86
C SER A 22 10.14 19.35 5.24
N THR A 23 10.49 19.26 6.53
CA THR A 23 11.46 18.27 7.02
C THR A 23 10.84 16.87 7.00
N LEU A 24 9.58 16.74 7.42
CA LEU A 24 8.84 15.48 7.38
C LEU A 24 8.78 14.92 5.95
N HIS A 25 8.31 15.71 4.99
CA HIS A 25 8.19 15.29 3.59
C HIS A 25 9.55 14.98 2.94
N THR A 26 10.62 15.68 3.36
CA THR A 26 11.97 15.34 2.90
C THR A 26 12.40 13.96 3.39
N ILE A 27 12.15 13.64 4.66
CA ILE A 27 12.50 12.34 5.24
C ILE A 27 11.67 11.23 4.59
N THR A 28 10.35 11.41 4.47
CA THR A 28 9.47 10.41 3.85
C THR A 28 9.89 10.15 2.40
N MET A 29 10.09 11.21 1.60
CA MET A 29 10.56 11.11 0.22
C MET A 29 11.86 10.32 0.10
N VAL A 30 12.86 10.62 0.94
CA VAL A 30 14.15 9.92 0.91
C VAL A 30 13.96 8.44 1.27
N VAL A 31 13.21 8.14 2.33
CA VAL A 31 13.01 6.76 2.78
C VAL A 31 12.23 5.97 1.74
N SER A 32 11.13 6.50 1.19
CA SER A 32 10.34 5.79 0.18
C SER A 32 11.07 5.65 -1.15
N LEU A 33 11.91 6.62 -1.53
CA LEU A 33 12.81 6.47 -2.68
C LEU A 33 13.84 5.36 -2.46
N LEU A 34 14.43 5.25 -1.26
CA LEU A 34 15.34 4.15 -0.92
C LEU A 34 14.65 2.78 -0.99
N ILE A 35 13.40 2.69 -0.51
CA ILE A 35 12.57 1.47 -0.65
C ILE A 35 12.34 1.15 -2.12
N ALA A 36 11.91 2.14 -2.92
CA ALA A 36 11.63 1.97 -4.35
C ALA A 36 12.89 1.52 -5.12
N VAL A 37 14.04 2.13 -4.86
CA VAL A 37 15.33 1.75 -5.46
C VAL A 37 15.74 0.35 -5.02
N GLY A 38 15.65 0.02 -3.73
CA GLY A 38 15.96 -1.33 -3.22
C GLY A 38 15.08 -2.41 -3.85
N MET A 39 13.78 -2.15 -3.96
CA MET A 39 12.83 -3.02 -4.65
C MET A 39 13.15 -3.14 -6.15
N GLY A 40 13.47 -2.03 -6.81
CA GLY A 40 13.85 -1.99 -8.23
C GLY A 40 15.11 -2.81 -8.51
N LEU A 41 16.14 -2.66 -7.68
CA LEU A 41 17.37 -3.47 -7.76
C LEU A 41 17.06 -4.96 -7.56
N ARG A 42 16.17 -5.29 -6.61
CA ARG A 42 15.76 -6.68 -6.38
C ARG A 42 15.00 -7.26 -7.58
N ILE A 43 14.05 -6.51 -8.13
CA ILE A 43 13.31 -6.89 -9.35
C ILE A 43 14.27 -7.11 -10.51
N PHE A 44 15.24 -6.22 -10.68
CA PHE A 44 16.26 -6.33 -11.72
C PHE A 44 17.10 -7.60 -11.55
N GLN A 45 17.61 -7.87 -10.34
CA GLN A 45 18.36 -9.10 -10.05
C GLN A 45 17.55 -10.36 -10.36
N LEU A 46 16.28 -10.42 -9.93
CA LEU A 46 15.39 -11.54 -10.22
C LEU A 46 15.18 -11.69 -11.73
N LEU A 47 14.95 -10.59 -12.44
CA LEU A 47 14.75 -10.64 -13.87
C LEU A 47 15.98 -11.16 -14.62
N PHE A 48 17.19 -10.77 -14.22
CA PHE A 48 18.43 -11.31 -14.79
C PHE A 48 18.61 -12.80 -14.52
N GLN A 49 18.26 -13.27 -13.32
CA GLN A 49 18.51 -14.66 -12.90
C GLN A 49 17.43 -15.65 -13.36
N THR A 50 16.15 -15.29 -13.26
CA THR A 50 15.02 -16.22 -13.46
C THR A 50 14.08 -15.80 -14.61
N GLN A 51 14.30 -14.62 -15.23
CA GLN A 51 13.45 -14.03 -16.28
C GLN A 51 11.97 -13.88 -15.90
N THR A 52 11.64 -14.05 -14.61
CA THR A 52 10.29 -14.04 -14.08
C THR A 52 10.22 -13.24 -12.79
N VAL A 53 9.25 -12.33 -12.71
CA VAL A 53 9.01 -11.52 -11.50
C VAL A 53 7.53 -11.55 -11.18
N HIS A 54 7.20 -11.64 -9.89
CA HIS A 54 5.82 -11.62 -9.43
C HIS A 54 5.30 -10.18 -9.33
N ALA A 55 4.07 -9.93 -9.78
CA ALA A 55 3.48 -8.59 -9.81
C ALA A 55 3.42 -7.89 -8.44
N ALA A 56 3.23 -8.64 -7.35
CA ALA A 56 3.27 -8.11 -5.98
C ALA A 56 4.56 -7.29 -5.66
N LEU A 57 5.75 -7.73 -6.12
CA LEU A 57 6.99 -6.95 -5.90
C LEU A 57 6.94 -5.63 -6.67
N VAL A 58 6.47 -5.67 -7.92
CA VAL A 58 6.36 -4.49 -8.78
C VAL A 58 5.36 -3.50 -8.18
N LEU A 59 4.21 -3.97 -7.70
CA LEU A 59 3.20 -3.11 -7.08
C LEU A 59 3.70 -2.43 -5.80
N VAL A 60 4.48 -3.13 -4.96
CA VAL A 60 5.10 -2.50 -3.77
C VAL A 60 6.14 -1.45 -4.18
N ALA A 61 6.92 -1.70 -5.25
CA ALA A 61 7.85 -0.69 -5.79
C ALA A 61 7.12 0.54 -6.32
N VAL A 62 6.00 0.34 -7.05
CA VAL A 62 5.16 1.43 -7.55
C VAL A 62 4.52 2.21 -6.41
N ALA A 63 4.02 1.54 -5.37
CA ALA A 63 3.48 2.22 -4.18
C ALA A 63 4.53 3.11 -3.52
N ALA A 64 5.76 2.62 -3.34
CA ALA A 64 6.86 3.42 -2.79
C ALA A 64 7.24 4.62 -3.70
N LEU A 65 7.15 4.47 -5.03
CA LEU A 65 7.32 5.59 -5.96
C LEU A 65 6.18 6.62 -5.87
N CYS A 66 4.93 6.17 -5.70
CA CYS A 66 3.79 7.06 -5.49
C CYS A 66 3.96 7.85 -4.19
N ASP A 67 4.37 7.22 -3.10
CA ASP A 67 4.65 7.89 -1.81
C ASP A 67 5.76 8.94 -1.92
N ALA A 68 6.88 8.58 -2.58
CA ALA A 68 7.97 9.52 -2.85
C ALA A 68 7.49 10.69 -3.74
N GLY A 69 6.68 10.38 -4.76
CA GLY A 69 6.09 11.37 -5.66
C GLY A 69 5.14 12.32 -4.94
N ALA A 70 4.33 11.81 -4.01
CA ALA A 70 3.43 12.62 -3.19
C ALA A 70 4.24 13.62 -2.34
N SER A 71 5.23 13.11 -1.60
CA SER A 71 6.10 13.93 -0.77
C SER A 71 6.90 14.97 -1.58
N LEU A 72 7.36 14.62 -2.79
CA LEU A 72 8.02 15.57 -3.68
C LEU A 72 7.08 16.70 -4.14
N CYS A 73 5.85 16.36 -4.52
CA CYS A 73 4.86 17.35 -4.94
C CYS A 73 4.56 18.31 -3.79
N GLU A 74 4.40 17.79 -2.57
CA GLU A 74 4.18 18.60 -1.37
C GLU A 74 5.35 19.54 -1.07
N LEU A 75 6.60 19.06 -1.17
CA LEU A 75 7.78 19.91 -1.01
C LEU A 75 7.83 21.05 -2.04
N VAL A 76 7.41 20.79 -3.28
CA VAL A 76 7.33 21.83 -4.30
C VAL A 76 6.21 22.82 -3.97
N HIS A 77 5.05 22.33 -3.56
CA HIS A 77 3.92 23.16 -3.13
C HIS A 77 4.33 24.09 -1.97
N LEU A 78 4.84 23.53 -0.86
CA LEU A 78 5.28 24.28 0.32
C LEU A 78 6.41 25.28 0.01
N ARG A 79 7.33 24.91 -0.88
CA ARG A 79 8.40 25.84 -1.32
C ARG A 79 7.80 27.06 -2.02
N TRP A 80 6.83 26.87 -2.91
CA TRP A 80 6.14 27.98 -3.55
C TRP A 80 5.30 28.77 -2.56
N TYR A 81 4.61 28.08 -1.65
CA TYR A 81 3.81 28.68 -0.58
C TYR A 81 4.65 29.63 0.27
N SER A 82 5.90 29.26 0.59
CA SER A 82 6.81 30.13 1.35
C SER A 82 7.09 31.47 0.71
N ILE A 83 7.00 31.56 -0.62
CA ILE A 83 7.31 32.75 -1.40
C ILE A 83 6.05 33.57 -1.67
N ASN A 84 4.93 32.91 -1.98
CA ASN A 84 3.76 33.57 -2.55
C ASN A 84 2.51 33.54 -1.64
N GLY A 85 2.53 32.71 -0.59
CA GLY A 85 1.45 32.54 0.38
C GLY A 85 0.25 31.70 -0.06
N TYR A 86 0.26 31.10 -1.25
CA TYR A 86 -0.84 30.26 -1.78
C TYR A 86 -0.37 28.95 -2.42
N GLY A 87 0.94 28.77 -2.65
CA GLY A 87 1.52 27.55 -3.22
C GLY A 87 1.16 27.32 -4.70
N TRP A 88 1.38 26.10 -5.19
CA TRP A 88 0.94 25.66 -6.51
C TRP A 88 -0.16 24.61 -6.35
N TYR A 89 -1.38 24.96 -6.74
CA TYR A 89 -2.56 24.09 -6.63
C TYR A 89 -2.36 22.71 -7.30
N LEU A 90 -1.70 22.69 -8.47
CA LEU A 90 -1.46 21.43 -9.18
C LEU A 90 -0.60 20.46 -8.37
N PHE A 91 0.44 20.96 -7.69
CA PHE A 91 1.35 20.09 -6.94
C PHE A 91 0.71 19.57 -5.67
N ASP A 92 -0.03 20.41 -4.95
CA ASP A 92 -0.83 19.97 -3.80
C ASP A 92 -1.90 18.94 -4.24
N ALA A 93 -2.60 19.17 -5.36
CA ALA A 93 -3.51 18.18 -5.93
C ALA A 93 -2.82 16.86 -6.26
N MET A 94 -1.66 16.91 -6.92
CA MET A 94 -0.90 15.71 -7.26
C MET A 94 -0.41 14.96 -6.01
N ALA A 95 -0.02 15.68 -4.96
CA ALA A 95 0.40 15.10 -3.69
C ALA A 95 -0.71 14.23 -3.10
N SER A 96 -1.90 14.82 -2.92
CA SER A 96 -3.09 14.14 -2.40
C SER A 96 -3.48 12.90 -3.23
N HIS A 97 -3.44 12.99 -4.57
CA HIS A 97 -3.79 11.87 -5.44
C HIS A 97 -2.73 10.76 -5.45
N TYR A 98 -1.44 11.09 -5.37
CA TYR A 98 -0.38 10.09 -5.29
C TYR A 98 -0.38 9.36 -3.95
N GLU A 99 -0.68 10.04 -2.86
CA GLU A 99 -0.87 9.40 -1.55
C GLU A 99 -2.07 8.43 -1.58
N ALA A 100 -3.21 8.88 -2.10
CA ALA A 100 -4.40 8.04 -2.28
C ALA A 100 -4.14 6.82 -3.17
N LEU A 101 -3.33 7.01 -4.23
CA LEU A 101 -2.93 5.91 -5.10
C LEU A 101 -2.01 4.92 -4.37
N CYS A 102 -1.01 5.40 -3.62
CA CYS A 102 -0.16 4.56 -2.77
C CYS A 102 -1.01 3.71 -1.81
N ASP A 103 -1.93 4.35 -1.08
CA ASP A 103 -2.85 3.71 -0.15
C ASP A 103 -3.69 2.61 -0.81
N SER A 104 -4.26 2.91 -1.98
CA SER A 104 -5.07 1.93 -2.71
C SER A 104 -4.25 0.73 -3.20
N ILE A 105 -3.02 0.95 -3.68
CA ILE A 105 -2.12 -0.12 -4.15
C ILE A 105 -1.72 -1.02 -2.98
N VAL A 106 -1.27 -0.44 -1.87
CA VAL A 106 -0.85 -1.21 -0.69
C VAL A 106 -2.03 -1.98 -0.11
N ALA A 107 -3.22 -1.37 -0.05
CA ALA A 107 -4.43 -2.04 0.41
C ALA A 107 -4.77 -3.27 -0.44
N ILE A 108 -4.74 -3.14 -1.77
CA ILE A 108 -4.99 -4.25 -2.70
C ILE A 108 -3.93 -5.33 -2.55
N VAL A 109 -2.65 -4.98 -2.46
CA VAL A 109 -1.56 -5.95 -2.28
C VAL A 109 -1.74 -6.72 -0.98
N LEU A 110 -1.97 -6.04 0.15
CA LEU A 110 -2.17 -6.67 1.45
C LEU A 110 -3.37 -7.63 1.44
N LEU A 111 -4.51 -7.18 0.91
CA LEU A 111 -5.72 -8.01 0.82
C LEU A 111 -5.55 -9.20 -0.14
N SER A 112 -4.82 -9.01 -1.25
CA SER A 112 -4.54 -10.08 -2.21
C SER A 112 -3.61 -11.15 -1.60
N ILE A 113 -2.55 -10.75 -0.88
CA ILE A 113 -1.68 -11.69 -0.17
C ILE A 113 -2.45 -12.38 0.96
N ALA A 114 -3.31 -11.65 1.68
CA ALA A 114 -4.19 -12.22 2.70
C ALA A 114 -5.15 -13.27 2.11
N ALA A 115 -5.63 -13.08 0.88
CA ALA A 115 -6.43 -14.04 0.13
C ALA A 115 -5.61 -15.19 -0.51
N GLY A 116 -4.29 -15.19 -0.38
CA GLY A 116 -3.40 -16.23 -0.89
C GLY A 116 -2.96 -16.07 -2.35
N TRP A 117 -2.94 -14.85 -2.89
CA TRP A 117 -2.49 -14.55 -4.26
C TRP A 117 -1.10 -15.12 -4.57
N THR A 118 -0.17 -14.97 -3.64
CA THR A 118 1.24 -15.36 -3.80
C THR A 118 1.52 -16.84 -3.53
N LEU A 119 0.50 -17.63 -3.15
CA LEU A 119 0.61 -19.05 -2.84
C LEU A 119 -0.01 -19.91 -3.95
N PRO A 120 0.63 -21.02 -4.32
CA PRO A 120 0.05 -21.94 -5.29
C PRO A 120 -1.22 -22.61 -4.74
N SER A 121 -2.11 -23.03 -5.65
CA SER A 121 -3.47 -23.50 -5.37
C SER A 121 -3.54 -24.79 -4.55
N ASP A 122 -2.50 -25.60 -4.60
CA ASP A 122 -2.31 -26.86 -3.88
C ASP A 122 -2.03 -26.66 -2.37
N VAL A 123 -1.40 -25.54 -2.01
CA VAL A 123 -1.00 -25.24 -0.63
C VAL A 123 -2.14 -24.68 0.21
N VAL A 124 -3.11 -24.03 -0.43
CA VAL A 124 -4.27 -23.43 0.23
C VAL A 124 -5.48 -24.33 0.00
N LYS A 125 -5.87 -25.08 1.02
CA LYS A 125 -7.10 -25.88 0.97
C LYS A 125 -8.30 -24.94 0.94
N VAL A 126 -9.01 -24.88 -0.19
CA VAL A 126 -10.23 -24.08 -0.33
C VAL A 126 -11.31 -24.70 0.55
N PRO A 127 -11.83 -23.99 1.56
CA PRO A 127 -12.94 -24.50 2.36
C PRO A 127 -14.18 -24.64 1.48
N SER A 128 -14.79 -25.83 1.45
CA SER A 128 -15.97 -26.16 0.65
C SER A 128 -17.31 -25.67 1.25
N ILE A 129 -17.28 -24.86 2.31
CA ILE A 129 -18.48 -24.39 3.01
C ILE A 129 -18.98 -23.10 2.37
N GLN A 130 -20.30 -23.00 2.26
CA GLN A 130 -21.09 -21.86 1.77
C GLN A 130 -20.45 -20.51 2.16
N THR A 131 -19.78 -19.88 1.20
CA THR A 131 -18.93 -18.71 1.47
C THR A 131 -19.80 -17.48 1.64
N SER A 132 -19.55 -16.70 2.70
CA SER A 132 -20.19 -15.40 2.87
C SER A 132 -19.86 -14.48 1.67
N PHE A 133 -20.71 -13.47 1.41
CA PHE A 133 -20.47 -12.50 0.32
C PHE A 133 -19.07 -11.88 0.39
N VAL A 134 -18.64 -11.53 1.61
CA VAL A 134 -17.31 -10.97 1.90
C VAL A 134 -16.20 -11.97 1.54
N GLN A 135 -16.39 -13.25 1.88
CA GLN A 135 -15.43 -14.30 1.55
C GLN A 135 -15.33 -14.54 0.05
N SER A 136 -16.44 -14.45 -0.69
CA SER A 136 -16.43 -14.51 -2.16
C SER A 136 -15.65 -13.35 -2.79
N MET A 137 -15.74 -12.15 -2.22
CA MET A 137 -14.96 -10.99 -2.69
C MET A 137 -13.47 -11.15 -2.40
N LEU A 138 -13.11 -11.58 -1.18
CA LEU A 138 -11.73 -11.86 -0.79
C LEU A 138 -11.10 -12.94 -1.65
N GLN A 139 -11.79 -14.07 -1.89
CA GLN A 139 -11.30 -15.13 -2.76
C GLN A 139 -11.05 -14.64 -4.19
N GLY A 140 -11.85 -13.68 -4.67
CA GLY A 140 -11.64 -13.04 -5.96
C GLY A 140 -10.36 -12.20 -6.05
N LEU A 141 -9.80 -11.73 -4.91
CA LEU A 141 -8.52 -11.02 -4.87
C LEU A 141 -7.30 -11.94 -4.93
N ARG A 142 -7.50 -13.27 -4.99
CA ARG A 142 -6.40 -14.21 -5.23
C ARG A 142 -5.75 -14.04 -6.60
N ASN A 143 -6.40 -13.37 -7.55
CA ASN A 143 -5.79 -12.93 -8.80
C ASN A 143 -6.29 -11.51 -9.11
N PRO A 144 -5.68 -10.46 -8.53
CA PRO A 144 -6.22 -9.10 -8.61
C PRO A 144 -6.27 -8.59 -10.05
N ALA A 145 -5.21 -8.80 -10.83
CA ALA A 145 -5.16 -8.37 -12.24
C ALA A 145 -6.19 -9.11 -13.11
N GLY A 146 -6.31 -10.42 -12.93
CA GLY A 146 -7.30 -11.23 -13.63
C GLY A 146 -8.74 -10.86 -13.27
N ALA A 147 -9.00 -10.64 -11.97
CA ALA A 147 -10.32 -10.32 -11.46
C ALA A 147 -10.78 -8.92 -11.90
N MET A 148 -9.88 -7.94 -11.94
CA MET A 148 -10.17 -6.60 -12.46
C MET A 148 -10.48 -6.64 -13.96
N ALA A 149 -9.72 -7.41 -14.75
CA ALA A 149 -9.92 -7.50 -16.20
C ALA A 149 -11.27 -8.14 -16.57
N SER A 150 -11.76 -9.11 -15.79
CA SER A 150 -13.04 -9.78 -16.04
C SER A 150 -14.20 -9.26 -15.19
N LEU A 151 -13.98 -8.20 -14.41
CA LEU A 151 -14.98 -7.58 -13.51
C LEU A 151 -15.70 -8.60 -12.60
N HIS A 152 -14.99 -9.63 -12.14
CA HIS A 152 -15.53 -10.52 -11.11
C HIS A 152 -15.65 -9.80 -9.77
N LYS A 153 -16.32 -10.42 -8.79
CA LYS A 153 -16.57 -9.85 -7.45
C LYS A 153 -15.32 -9.28 -6.77
N GLY A 154 -14.16 -9.94 -6.90
CA GLY A 154 -12.89 -9.44 -6.36
C GLY A 154 -12.30 -8.26 -7.14
N GLY A 155 -12.47 -8.22 -8.46
CA GLY A 155 -12.06 -7.09 -9.29
C GLY A 155 -12.89 -5.84 -9.02
N VAL A 156 -14.20 -6.02 -8.82
CA VAL A 156 -15.10 -4.95 -8.37
C VAL A 156 -14.62 -4.39 -7.03
N LEU A 157 -14.28 -5.24 -6.06
CA LEU A 157 -13.73 -4.79 -4.78
C LEU A 157 -12.42 -3.98 -4.97
N GLY A 158 -11.49 -4.47 -5.78
CA GLY A 158 -10.24 -3.75 -6.09
C GLY A 158 -10.49 -2.37 -6.72
N LEU A 159 -11.39 -2.29 -7.70
CA LEU A 159 -11.77 -1.02 -8.32
C LEU A 159 -12.47 -0.09 -7.31
N CYS A 160 -13.37 -0.61 -6.48
CA CYS A 160 -14.00 0.16 -5.41
C CYS A 160 -12.96 0.73 -4.45
N ILE A 161 -11.89 -0.01 -4.12
CA ILE A 161 -10.81 0.51 -3.27
C ILE A 161 -10.09 1.67 -3.96
N ILE A 162 -9.73 1.55 -5.24
CA ILE A 162 -9.05 2.62 -5.99
C ILE A 162 -9.94 3.86 -6.08
N PHE A 163 -11.19 3.69 -6.53
CA PHE A 163 -12.11 4.82 -6.68
C PHE A 163 -12.48 5.45 -5.34
N ALA A 164 -12.65 4.67 -4.27
CA ALA A 164 -12.92 5.22 -2.95
C ALA A 164 -11.78 6.11 -2.46
N HIS A 165 -10.51 5.67 -2.57
CA HIS A 165 -9.37 6.51 -2.19
C HIS A 165 -9.28 7.78 -3.06
N ALA A 166 -9.43 7.65 -4.38
CA ALA A 166 -9.37 8.80 -5.29
C ALA A 166 -10.49 9.82 -5.06
N ILE A 167 -11.74 9.36 -4.86
CA ILE A 167 -12.89 10.22 -4.57
C ILE A 167 -12.71 10.89 -3.21
N LEU A 168 -12.25 10.16 -2.19
CA LEU A 168 -12.02 10.72 -0.86
C LEU A 168 -10.89 11.76 -0.86
N ALA A 169 -9.83 11.54 -1.64
CA ALA A 169 -8.78 12.53 -1.85
C ALA A 169 -9.34 13.79 -2.51
N GLN A 170 -10.06 13.65 -3.63
CA GLN A 170 -10.66 14.79 -4.32
C GLN A 170 -11.71 15.52 -3.46
N TRP A 171 -12.47 14.80 -2.63
CA TRP A 171 -13.46 15.38 -1.73
C TRP A 171 -12.80 16.04 -0.51
N GLY A 172 -11.68 15.52 -0.03
CA GLY A 172 -10.86 16.18 1.00
C GLY A 172 -10.47 17.59 0.57
N ARG A 173 -10.00 17.72 -0.67
CA ARG A 173 -9.58 19.00 -1.26
C ARG A 173 -10.65 20.09 -1.34
N THR A 174 -11.94 19.74 -1.25
CA THR A 174 -13.00 20.76 -1.24
C THR A 174 -13.15 21.46 0.11
N TYR A 175 -12.39 21.03 1.12
CA TYR A 175 -12.37 21.60 2.47
C TYR A 175 -11.02 22.30 2.81
N ASP A 176 -10.08 22.41 1.86
CA ASP A 176 -8.76 23.06 2.04
C ASP A 176 -8.84 24.61 2.07
N ASP A 177 -9.83 25.20 2.76
CA ASP A 177 -9.87 26.65 2.97
C ASP A 177 -8.97 27.05 4.18
N GLU A 178 -8.05 27.99 3.94
CA GLU A 178 -6.88 28.45 4.73
C GLU A 178 -7.10 28.84 6.22
N PHE A 179 -8.31 28.70 6.77
CA PHE A 179 -8.62 29.02 8.17
C PHE A 179 -9.21 27.85 8.98
N ASP A 180 -9.57 26.73 8.32
CA ASP A 180 -10.13 25.53 8.95
C ASP A 180 -9.19 24.29 8.88
N THR A 181 -7.94 24.48 8.43
CA THR A 181 -6.85 23.47 8.30
C THR A 181 -6.50 22.72 9.60
N TYR A 182 -7.09 23.10 10.74
CA TYR A 182 -6.95 22.34 12.00
C TYR A 182 -7.66 20.97 11.99
N HIS A 183 -8.24 20.55 10.85
CA HIS A 183 -9.26 19.51 10.78
C HIS A 183 -9.14 18.50 9.62
N ASP A 184 -7.98 18.30 8.99
CA ASP A 184 -7.83 17.42 7.80
C ASP A 184 -8.50 16.04 7.91
N LEU A 185 -8.57 15.48 9.13
CA LEU A 185 -9.25 14.21 9.40
C LEU A 185 -10.52 14.34 10.25
N GLU A 186 -10.82 15.52 10.78
CA GLU A 186 -12.03 15.80 11.55
C GLU A 186 -13.21 16.17 10.65
N HIS A 187 -12.97 16.45 9.36
CA HIS A 187 -13.99 16.68 8.34
C HIS A 187 -14.65 15.39 7.83
N PRO A 188 -15.85 15.48 7.22
CA PRO A 188 -16.56 14.33 6.66
C PRO A 188 -15.69 13.40 5.78
N PRO A 189 -14.91 13.87 4.78
CA PRO A 189 -14.07 12.99 3.96
C PRO A 189 -13.04 12.24 4.80
N GLY A 190 -12.37 12.90 5.74
CA GLY A 190 -11.40 12.28 6.65
C GLY A 190 -12.02 11.22 7.55
N ARG A 191 -13.21 11.47 8.11
CA ARG A 191 -13.96 10.47 8.91
C ARG A 191 -14.39 9.27 8.11
N VAL A 192 -14.86 9.48 6.88
CA VAL A 192 -15.22 8.39 5.98
C VAL A 192 -14.00 7.56 5.60
N LEU A 193 -12.85 8.21 5.34
CA LEU A 193 -11.57 7.53 5.10
C LEU A 193 -11.14 6.67 6.30
N MET A 194 -11.26 7.19 7.53
CA MET A 194 -10.95 6.43 8.75
C MET A 194 -11.83 5.18 8.89
N ILE A 195 -13.15 5.32 8.72
CA ILE A 195 -14.08 4.19 8.77
C ILE A 195 -13.75 3.16 7.67
N PHE A 196 -13.47 3.65 6.47
CA PHE A 196 -13.10 2.81 5.35
C PHE A 196 -11.83 2.00 5.64
N ARG A 197 -10.78 2.65 6.18
CA ARG A 197 -9.55 1.98 6.62
C ARG A 197 -9.80 0.95 7.73
N ILE A 198 -10.69 1.22 8.69
CA ILE A 198 -11.10 0.25 9.72
C ILE A 198 -11.74 -0.98 9.05
N MET A 199 -12.66 -0.78 8.11
CA MET A 199 -13.31 -1.87 7.39
C MET A 199 -12.31 -2.72 6.60
N LEU A 200 -11.37 -2.09 5.89
CA LEU A 200 -10.32 -2.81 5.15
C LEU A 200 -9.37 -3.56 6.09
N GLY A 201 -9.06 -3.00 7.27
CA GLY A 201 -8.26 -3.69 8.29
C GLY A 201 -8.97 -4.93 8.85
N ILE A 202 -10.27 -4.83 9.15
CA ILE A 202 -11.08 -6.00 9.55
C ILE A 202 -11.08 -7.06 8.43
N LEU A 203 -11.27 -6.62 7.18
CA LEU A 203 -11.27 -7.50 6.02
C LEU A 203 -9.94 -8.25 5.87
N LEU A 204 -8.83 -7.55 6.08
CA LEU A 204 -7.49 -8.14 6.11
C LEU A 204 -7.35 -9.19 7.22
N LEU A 205 -7.76 -8.89 8.44
CA LEU A 205 -7.68 -9.82 9.56
C LEU A 205 -8.50 -11.09 9.32
N VAL A 206 -9.69 -10.93 8.75
CA VAL A 206 -10.54 -12.07 8.35
C VAL A 206 -9.87 -12.88 7.25
N GLY A 207 -9.36 -12.25 6.19
CA GLY A 207 -8.69 -12.93 5.08
C GLY A 207 -7.43 -13.67 5.53
N THR A 208 -6.59 -13.02 6.34
CA THR A 208 -5.37 -13.63 6.89
C THR A 208 -5.68 -14.79 7.82
N ALA A 209 -6.68 -14.67 8.71
CA ALA A 209 -7.09 -15.75 9.59
C ALA A 209 -7.62 -16.97 8.82
N GLN A 210 -8.44 -16.74 7.79
CA GLN A 210 -8.98 -17.80 6.93
C GLN A 210 -7.86 -18.53 6.19
N THR A 211 -6.97 -17.79 5.50
CA THR A 211 -5.89 -18.42 4.74
C THR A 211 -4.89 -19.10 5.67
N LYS A 212 -4.59 -18.51 6.84
CA LYS A 212 -3.75 -19.13 7.87
C LYS A 212 -4.32 -20.48 8.35
N ALA A 213 -5.65 -20.58 8.54
CA ALA A 213 -6.29 -21.82 8.95
C ALA A 213 -6.24 -22.92 7.87
N SER A 214 -6.17 -22.51 6.59
CA SER A 214 -6.10 -23.40 5.43
C SER A 214 -4.67 -23.79 5.00
N CYS A 215 -3.64 -23.20 5.60
CA CYS A 215 -2.23 -23.38 5.23
C CYS A 215 -1.45 -24.28 6.20
N PRO A 216 -0.33 -24.89 5.75
CA PRO A 216 0.55 -25.66 6.62
C PRO A 216 1.11 -24.80 7.78
N PRO A 217 1.44 -25.42 8.95
CA PRO A 217 1.93 -24.70 10.13
C PRO A 217 3.16 -23.83 9.88
N SER A 218 4.00 -24.20 8.92
CA SER A 218 5.20 -23.46 8.53
C SER A 218 4.93 -22.06 7.95
N LEU A 219 3.71 -21.80 7.44
CA LEU A 219 3.30 -20.51 6.89
C LEU A 219 2.58 -19.61 7.91
N GLN A 220 2.23 -20.14 9.08
CA GLN A 220 1.47 -19.37 10.07
C GLN A 220 2.24 -18.17 10.62
N GLY A 221 3.56 -18.30 10.78
CA GLY A 221 4.42 -17.20 11.21
C GLY A 221 4.42 -16.04 10.22
N PHE A 222 4.42 -16.34 8.92
CA PHE A 222 4.29 -15.34 7.86
C PHE A 222 2.94 -14.61 7.94
N TYR A 223 1.83 -15.34 8.09
CA TYR A 223 0.51 -14.72 8.18
C TYR A 223 0.32 -13.89 9.46
N ASN A 224 1.00 -14.24 10.56
CA ASN A 224 1.04 -13.39 11.75
C ASN A 224 1.77 -12.07 11.46
N GLN A 225 2.92 -12.12 10.79
CA GLN A 225 3.65 -10.92 10.38
C GLN A 225 2.83 -10.07 9.41
N LEU A 226 2.18 -10.70 8.43
CA LEU A 226 1.30 -10.01 7.48
C LEU A 226 0.13 -9.32 8.20
N ALA A 227 -0.49 -9.97 9.19
CA ALA A 227 -1.54 -9.38 9.99
C ALA A 227 -1.04 -8.16 10.79
N ILE A 228 0.17 -8.22 11.38
CA ILE A 228 0.78 -7.09 12.07
C ILE A 228 1.05 -5.94 11.09
N VAL A 229 1.73 -6.21 9.98
CA VAL A 229 2.08 -5.21 8.97
C VAL A 229 0.84 -4.54 8.42
N GLY A 230 -0.15 -5.30 7.97
CA GLY A 230 -1.34 -4.69 7.41
C GLY A 230 -2.25 -4.03 8.46
N THR A 231 -2.22 -4.47 9.72
CA THR A 231 -2.88 -3.72 10.82
C THR A 231 -2.19 -2.38 11.04
N LEU A 232 -0.85 -2.33 11.05
CA LEU A 232 -0.10 -1.08 11.12
C LEU A 232 -0.46 -0.16 9.95
N TRP A 233 -0.54 -0.69 8.71
CA TRP A 233 -0.96 0.11 7.55
C TRP A 233 -2.37 0.68 7.69
N PHE A 234 -3.38 -0.18 7.86
CA PHE A 234 -4.77 0.25 7.85
C PHE A 234 -5.16 1.05 9.09
N GLN A 235 -4.67 0.66 10.27
CA GLN A 235 -5.08 1.29 11.53
C GLN A 235 -4.15 2.44 11.94
N SER A 236 -3.06 2.71 11.22
CA SER A 236 -2.19 3.88 11.47
C SER A 236 -2.99 5.17 11.62
N LEU A 237 -3.68 5.57 10.56
CA LEU A 237 -4.38 6.86 10.51
C LEU A 237 -5.54 6.94 11.53
N PRO A 238 -6.45 5.95 11.66
CA PRO A 238 -7.50 6.00 12.68
C PRO A 238 -6.93 6.05 14.12
N LEU A 239 -5.91 5.24 14.43
CA LEU A 239 -5.36 5.19 15.78
C LEU A 239 -4.57 6.45 16.12
N VAL A 240 -3.72 6.93 15.21
CA VAL A 240 -2.95 8.17 15.42
C VAL A 240 -3.89 9.35 15.61
N THR A 241 -4.92 9.47 14.76
CA THR A 241 -5.92 10.56 14.86
C THR A 241 -6.67 10.50 16.19
N TRP A 242 -7.11 9.30 16.58
CA TRP A 242 -7.82 9.11 17.85
C TRP A 242 -6.93 9.43 19.06
N ILE A 243 -5.67 8.96 19.06
CA ILE A 243 -4.70 9.23 20.14
C ILE A 243 -4.36 10.72 20.20
N CYS A 244 -4.06 11.36 19.06
CA CYS A 244 -3.73 12.79 19.03
C CYS A 244 -4.92 13.66 19.42
N GLY A 245 -6.14 13.29 19.00
CA GLY A 245 -7.36 13.98 19.41
C GLY A 245 -7.58 13.98 20.93
N TRP A 246 -7.15 12.91 21.61
CA TRP A 246 -7.25 12.80 23.06
C TRP A 246 -6.05 13.41 23.82
N ALA A 247 -4.82 13.22 23.32
CA ALA A 247 -3.59 13.52 24.07
C ALA A 247 -2.90 14.83 23.67
N VAL A 248 -3.18 15.38 22.49
CA VAL A 248 -2.44 16.53 21.92
C VAL A 248 -3.32 17.80 21.91
N PRO A 249 -2.79 18.95 22.38
CA PRO A 249 -3.49 20.23 22.29
C PRO A 249 -3.86 20.59 20.85
N PHE A 250 -4.98 21.29 20.68
CA PHE A 250 -5.60 21.57 19.38
C PHE A 250 -4.63 22.08 18.30
N TYR A 251 -3.82 23.09 18.62
CA TYR A 251 -2.87 23.72 17.68
C TYR A 251 -1.66 22.86 17.28
N LEU A 252 -1.45 21.70 17.92
CA LEU A 252 -0.38 20.74 17.57
C LEU A 252 -0.91 19.47 16.91
N ARG A 253 -2.23 19.34 16.73
CA ARG A 253 -2.84 18.10 16.24
C ARG A 253 -2.48 17.82 14.79
N HIS A 254 -2.63 18.78 13.89
CA HIS A 254 -2.25 18.64 12.49
C HIS A 254 -0.80 18.15 12.36
N PRO A 255 0.23 18.84 12.91
CA PRO A 255 1.61 18.40 12.76
C PRO A 255 1.89 17.06 13.45
N ALA A 256 1.24 16.77 14.58
CA ALA A 256 1.40 15.49 15.27
C ALA A 256 0.81 14.33 14.46
N VAL A 257 -0.39 14.49 13.92
CA VAL A 257 -1.08 13.46 13.13
C VAL A 257 -0.30 13.18 11.85
N SER A 258 0.12 14.21 11.13
CA SER A 258 0.92 14.05 9.90
C SER A 258 2.25 13.35 10.19
N THR A 259 2.96 13.77 11.25
CA THR A 259 4.25 13.16 11.62
C THR A 259 4.11 11.70 12.02
N TRP A 260 3.20 11.38 12.95
CA TRP A 260 3.04 10.01 13.44
C TRP A 260 2.40 9.09 12.41
N GLY A 261 1.47 9.61 11.60
CA GLY A 261 0.88 8.90 10.46
C GLY A 261 1.96 8.47 9.47
N ALA A 262 2.77 9.42 9.02
CA ALA A 262 3.89 9.18 8.11
C ALA A 262 4.90 8.16 8.68
N VAL A 263 5.26 8.28 9.96
CA VAL A 263 6.19 7.34 10.62
C VAL A 263 5.64 5.91 10.62
N VAL A 264 4.38 5.71 11.02
CA VAL A 264 3.79 4.37 11.10
C VAL A 264 3.55 3.79 9.70
N GLN A 265 3.05 4.58 8.75
CA GLN A 265 2.86 4.15 7.36
C GLN A 265 4.18 3.78 6.69
N THR A 266 5.21 4.63 6.82
CA THR A 266 6.55 4.36 6.29
C THR A 266 7.15 3.09 6.90
N THR A 267 7.02 2.92 8.22
CA THR A 267 7.47 1.70 8.91
C THR A 267 6.75 0.46 8.37
N SER A 268 5.43 0.54 8.18
CA SER A 268 4.65 -0.53 7.61
C SER A 268 5.05 -0.84 6.16
N LEU A 269 5.35 0.17 5.35
CA LEU A 269 5.83 -0.01 3.97
C LEU A 269 7.19 -0.71 3.92
N ILE A 270 8.12 -0.34 4.81
CA ILE A 270 9.41 -1.02 4.97
C ILE A 270 9.21 -2.48 5.35
N MET A 271 8.34 -2.76 6.32
CA MET A 271 8.05 -4.13 6.75
C MET A 271 7.39 -4.93 5.63
N LEU A 272 6.47 -4.34 4.86
CA LEU A 272 5.85 -4.97 3.70
C LEU A 272 6.89 -5.28 2.61
N ALA A 273 7.76 -4.32 2.28
CA ALA A 273 8.86 -4.51 1.35
C ALA A 273 9.78 -5.66 1.80
N GLY A 274 10.12 -5.70 3.09
CA GLY A 274 10.88 -6.80 3.69
C GLY A 274 10.16 -8.15 3.59
N LEU A 275 8.85 -8.16 3.83
CA LEU A 275 8.02 -9.37 3.80
C LEU A 275 7.86 -9.95 2.38
N VAL A 276 7.82 -9.12 1.34
CA VAL A 276 7.77 -9.59 -0.07
C VAL A 276 9.15 -9.91 -0.64
N THR A 277 10.23 -9.35 -0.09
CA THR A 277 11.62 -9.58 -0.57
C THR A 277 12.41 -10.60 0.22
N GLY A 278 11.98 -10.94 1.44
CA GLY A 278 12.67 -11.84 2.37
C GLY A 278 13.26 -13.07 1.69
N HIS A 279 14.55 -13.32 1.91
CA HIS A 279 15.23 -14.49 1.32
C HIS A 279 14.86 -15.77 2.07
N SER A 280 14.63 -16.87 1.33
CA SER A 280 14.95 -18.30 1.55
C SER A 280 14.89 -18.99 2.95
N SER A 281 14.91 -18.28 4.08
CA SER A 281 14.85 -18.86 5.44
C SER A 281 13.43 -19.15 5.90
N ASN A 282 12.46 -18.32 5.49
CA ASN A 282 11.05 -18.53 5.83
C ASN A 282 10.41 -19.52 4.84
N ALA A 283 9.69 -20.51 5.39
CA ALA A 283 8.98 -21.53 4.61
C ALA A 283 8.04 -20.94 3.55
N TYR A 284 7.56 -19.71 3.76
CA TYR A 284 6.78 -18.97 2.78
C TYR A 284 7.51 -18.75 1.46
N HIS A 285 8.76 -18.31 1.45
CA HIS A 285 9.46 -18.04 0.18
C HIS A 285 9.85 -19.31 -0.58
N LYS A 286 9.91 -20.46 0.10
CA LYS A 286 10.10 -21.76 -0.55
C LYS A 286 8.88 -22.22 -1.33
N VAL A 287 7.70 -21.84 -0.85
CA VAL A 287 6.41 -22.28 -1.39
C VAL A 287 5.76 -21.20 -2.25
N SER A 288 6.11 -19.93 -2.04
CA SER A 288 5.51 -18.80 -2.71
C SER A 288 6.09 -18.57 -4.11
N ARG A 289 5.23 -18.15 -5.03
CA ARG A 289 5.56 -17.84 -6.44
C ARG A 289 6.45 -16.60 -6.60
N LEU A 290 6.77 -15.88 -5.50
CA LEU A 290 7.63 -14.70 -5.51
C LEU A 290 9.08 -14.98 -5.98
N GLN A 291 9.57 -16.23 -5.85
CA GLN A 291 10.96 -16.62 -6.16
C GLN A 291 11.07 -17.86 -7.08
N ALA A 292 9.97 -18.33 -7.66
CA ALA A 292 9.95 -19.62 -8.37
C ALA A 292 10.91 -19.64 -9.58
N LYS A 293 11.92 -20.52 -9.50
CA LYS A 293 12.97 -20.71 -10.52
C LYS A 293 12.54 -21.65 -11.65
N GLU A 294 11.52 -22.49 -11.43
CA GLU A 294 11.05 -23.46 -12.41
C GLU A 294 9.54 -23.33 -12.68
N PRO A 295 9.08 -23.66 -13.91
CA PRO A 295 7.65 -23.81 -14.19
C PRO A 295 7.10 -24.97 -13.36
N ASP A 296 6.06 -24.68 -12.59
CA ASP A 296 5.40 -25.63 -11.70
C ASP A 296 4.90 -26.85 -12.48
N LEU A 297 4.77 -28.02 -11.84
CA LEU A 297 4.23 -29.24 -12.47
C LEU A 297 2.84 -28.97 -13.06
N THR A 298 2.08 -28.04 -12.48
CA THR A 298 0.80 -27.54 -12.98
C THR A 298 0.92 -26.76 -14.30
N ASP A 299 1.98 -25.95 -14.47
CA ASP A 299 2.31 -25.26 -15.73
C ASP A 299 2.78 -26.27 -16.81
N GLN A 300 3.52 -27.30 -16.39
CA GLN A 300 4.00 -28.37 -17.28
C GLN A 300 2.86 -29.30 -17.72
N LEU A 301 1.92 -29.65 -16.83
CA LEU A 301 0.75 -30.44 -17.18
C LEU A 301 -0.21 -29.67 -18.08
N GLY A 302 -0.48 -28.39 -17.78
CA GLY A 302 -1.36 -27.54 -18.57
C GLY A 302 -0.88 -27.33 -20.01
N SER A 303 0.45 -27.30 -20.23
CA SER A 303 1.05 -27.22 -21.56
C SER A 303 1.07 -28.55 -22.33
N HIS A 304 1.01 -29.70 -21.65
CA HIS A 304 0.87 -31.01 -22.29
C HIS A 304 -0.58 -31.40 -22.62
N THR A 305 -1.58 -30.82 -21.94
CA THR A 305 -3.01 -31.10 -22.18
C THR A 305 -3.69 -30.15 -23.16
N SER A 306 -2.96 -29.26 -23.84
CA SER A 306 -3.52 -28.26 -24.76
C SER A 306 -4.14 -28.80 -26.06
N ASN A 307 -4.41 -30.11 -26.14
CA ASN A 307 -5.20 -30.73 -27.21
C ASN A 307 -6.57 -31.28 -26.73
N SER A 308 -6.95 -31.08 -25.46
CA SER A 308 -8.29 -31.47 -25.00
C SER A 308 -8.99 -30.32 -24.27
N SER A 309 -10.16 -30.00 -24.78
CA SER A 309 -11.02 -28.88 -24.44
C SER A 309 -11.60 -28.95 -23.02
N ASN A 310 -10.80 -28.64 -21.99
CA ASN A 310 -11.30 -28.34 -20.65
C ASN A 310 -10.37 -27.38 -19.87
N GLY A 311 -10.62 -26.07 -20.02
CA GLY A 311 -10.67 -25.07 -18.96
C GLY A 311 -9.59 -24.92 -17.87
N LEU A 312 -8.39 -25.51 -17.97
CA LEU A 312 -7.34 -25.28 -16.97
C LEU A 312 -6.51 -24.04 -17.32
N ALA A 313 -6.61 -23.01 -16.49
CA ALA A 313 -6.09 -21.67 -16.73
C ALA A 313 -4.56 -21.64 -16.89
N THR A 314 -4.08 -21.31 -18.08
CA THR A 314 -2.68 -20.91 -18.30
C THR A 314 -2.34 -19.68 -17.43
N PRO A 315 -1.17 -19.63 -16.77
CA PRO A 315 -0.77 -18.47 -15.96
C PRO A 315 -0.78 -17.20 -16.82
N LYS A 316 -1.49 -16.17 -16.36
CA LYS A 316 -1.57 -14.90 -17.09
C LYS A 316 -0.25 -14.15 -16.87
N VAL A 317 0.50 -13.95 -17.95
CA VAL A 317 1.83 -13.33 -17.92
C VAL A 317 1.82 -12.06 -18.77
N TRP A 318 2.25 -10.93 -18.22
CA TRP A 318 2.63 -9.77 -19.03
C TRP A 318 4.05 -9.97 -19.56
N LYS A 319 4.20 -9.93 -20.89
CA LYS A 319 5.50 -10.02 -21.55
C LYS A 319 6.03 -8.62 -21.83
N MET A 320 7.23 -8.32 -21.36
CA MET A 320 7.99 -7.13 -21.74
C MET A 320 9.30 -7.58 -22.40
N GLY A 321 9.25 -7.83 -23.71
CA GLY A 321 10.36 -8.43 -24.44
C GLY A 321 10.63 -9.88 -23.98
N LYS A 322 11.84 -10.14 -23.46
CA LYS A 322 12.22 -11.45 -22.89
C LYS A 322 11.72 -11.65 -21.45
N ALA A 323 11.35 -10.56 -20.78
CA ALA A 323 10.86 -10.56 -19.40
C ALA A 323 9.41 -11.04 -19.30
N LYS A 324 9.12 -11.84 -18.27
CA LYS A 324 7.77 -12.33 -17.96
C LYS A 324 7.35 -11.87 -16.56
N ILE A 325 6.31 -11.06 -16.46
CA ILE A 325 5.70 -10.67 -15.17
C ILE A 325 4.50 -11.58 -14.94
N ARG A 326 4.54 -12.38 -13.87
CA ARG A 326 3.42 -13.26 -13.47
C ARG A 326 2.37 -12.44 -12.72
N LEU A 327 1.10 -12.62 -13.11
CA LEU A 327 -0.04 -11.89 -12.56
C LEU A 327 -0.84 -12.71 -11.54
N ASP A 328 -0.54 -14.00 -11.41
CA ASP A 328 -1.31 -15.01 -10.69
C ASP A 328 -0.51 -15.74 -9.60
#